data_AF-A0A2N2V3P2-F1
#
_entry.id   AF-A0A2N2V3P2-F1
#
_cell.length_a   1.000
_cell.length_b   1.000
_cell.length_c   1.000
_cell.angle_alpha   90.00
_cell.angle_beta   90.00
_cell.angle_gamma   90.00
#
_symmetry.space_group_name_H-M   'P 1'
#
loop_
_entity.id
_entity.type
_entity.pdbx_description
1 polymer ?
#
loop_
_entity_poly.entity_id
_entity_poly.type
_entity_poly.pdbx_seq_one_letter_code
_entity_poly.pdbx_strand_id
1 'polypeptide(L)'
;MTPQLRSQLLAGLKDGSIVPYLGPGVLADVRNPATGEAIPADSDSLIIAMNGGKPMAPKLMYEFPRAAMNIELKRGRTTVTKFLNRTYGETTWTRAALHDWLKGIAPHYVIDINRDTQLQDSYADVPHNLIVGVARISGTAFRYKIYFWDGQAYQPSELINTAIPILFKPMGTPRPEGVYIASDADYVDFITELMGGFSIPPEIKELRKGKQYLLMGMRLNRDTERMVMADMIWSAAEPAGWVFIAEPTDKERRYCKKIGLEILQCDLHEFIGAAIAA
;
A
#
# COMPACT_ATOMS: atom_id res chain seq x y z
N MET A 1 18.98 4.89 -14.65
CA MET A 1 19.56 4.54 -13.33
C MET A 1 20.93 3.89 -13.53
N THR A 2 21.92 4.13 -12.67
CA THR A 2 23.26 3.50 -12.83
C THR A 2 23.23 2.03 -12.39
N PRO A 3 24.09 1.15 -12.97
CA PRO A 3 24.20 -0.25 -12.54
C PRO A 3 24.56 -0.42 -11.06
N GLN A 4 25.37 0.49 -10.51
CA GLN A 4 25.77 0.50 -9.10
C GLN A 4 24.58 0.79 -8.19
N LEU A 5 23.78 1.83 -8.50
CA LEU A 5 22.59 2.15 -7.74
C LEU A 5 21.56 1.02 -7.82
N ARG A 6 21.33 0.43 -9.00
CA ARG A 6 20.46 -0.74 -9.15
C ARG A 6 20.89 -1.89 -8.25
N SER A 7 22.19 -2.20 -8.24
CA SER A 7 22.75 -3.28 -7.40
C SER A 7 22.60 -2.97 -5.91
N GLN A 8 22.81 -1.72 -5.50
CA GLN A 8 22.59 -1.26 -4.12
C GLN A 8 21.12 -1.44 -3.70
N LEU A 9 20.18 -0.99 -4.52
CA LEU A 9 18.74 -1.14 -4.22
C LEU A 9 18.35 -2.61 -4.08
N LEU A 10 18.80 -3.48 -4.99
CA LEU A 10 18.52 -4.90 -4.94
C LEU A 10 19.16 -5.60 -3.73
N ALA A 11 20.39 -5.23 -3.36
CA ALA A 11 21.05 -5.76 -2.17
C ALA A 11 20.28 -5.35 -0.91
N GLY A 12 19.93 -4.06 -0.79
CA GLY A 12 19.24 -3.53 0.37
C GLY A 12 17.81 -4.07 0.54
N LEU A 13 17.11 -4.37 -0.56
CA LEU A 13 15.82 -5.06 -0.50
C LEU A 13 15.94 -6.50 0.02
N LYS A 14 17.03 -7.20 -0.35
CA LYS A 14 17.27 -8.59 0.05
C LYS A 14 17.76 -8.71 1.49
N ASP A 15 18.66 -7.83 1.92
CA ASP A 15 19.16 -7.81 3.30
C ASP A 15 18.22 -7.11 4.29
N GLY A 16 17.17 -6.45 3.77
CA GLY A 16 16.13 -5.80 4.55
C GLY A 16 16.54 -4.44 5.11
N SER A 17 17.66 -3.83 4.68
CA SER A 17 18.01 -2.44 4.97
C SER A 17 17.12 -1.44 4.22
N ILE A 18 16.55 -1.85 3.08
CA ILE A 18 15.58 -1.09 2.29
C ILE A 18 14.21 -1.77 2.35
N VAL A 19 13.19 -1.04 2.80
CA VAL A 19 11.81 -1.50 2.88
C VAL A 19 11.05 -1.05 1.61
N PRO A 20 10.52 -1.97 0.78
CA PRO A 20 9.62 -1.61 -0.30
C PRO A 20 8.32 -1.02 0.24
N TYR A 21 7.91 0.11 -0.33
CA TYR A 21 6.65 0.78 -0.03
C TYR A 21 5.81 0.86 -1.32
N LEU A 22 4.73 0.11 -1.37
CA LEU A 22 3.94 -0.11 -2.58
C LEU A 22 2.72 0.82 -2.61
N GLY A 23 2.62 1.61 -3.68
CA GLY A 23 1.50 2.47 -4.02
C GLY A 23 0.61 1.92 -5.13
N PRO A 24 -0.45 2.65 -5.55
CA PRO A 24 -1.40 2.19 -6.57
C PRO A 24 -0.78 1.91 -7.93
N GLY A 25 0.31 2.60 -8.29
CA GLY A 25 0.98 2.40 -9.58
C GLY A 25 1.60 1.01 -9.74
N VAL A 26 1.75 0.22 -8.67
CA VAL A 26 2.25 -1.16 -8.77
C VAL A 26 1.24 -2.12 -9.39
N LEU A 27 -0.01 -1.70 -9.52
CA LEU A 27 -1.12 -2.45 -10.12
C LEU A 27 -1.46 -1.95 -11.52
N ALA A 28 -0.65 -1.06 -12.11
CA ALA A 28 -0.95 -0.38 -13.37
C ALA A 28 -1.06 -1.32 -14.59
N ASP A 29 -0.44 -2.50 -14.54
CA ASP A 29 -0.46 -3.55 -15.56
C ASP A 29 -1.54 -4.63 -15.30
N VAL A 30 -2.27 -4.52 -14.20
CA VAL A 30 -3.25 -5.52 -13.77
C VAL A 30 -4.59 -5.29 -14.48
N ARG A 31 -5.15 -6.36 -15.03
CA ARG A 31 -6.39 -6.34 -15.83
C ARG A 31 -7.35 -7.45 -15.39
N ASN A 32 -8.63 -7.25 -15.63
CA ASN A 32 -9.60 -8.33 -15.56
C ASN A 32 -9.40 -9.25 -16.78
N PRO A 33 -9.17 -10.56 -16.60
CA PRO A 33 -8.86 -11.45 -17.72
C PRO A 33 -10.03 -11.64 -18.70
N ALA A 34 -11.27 -11.42 -18.26
CA ALA A 34 -12.46 -11.57 -19.11
C ALA A 34 -12.82 -10.27 -19.84
N THR A 35 -12.71 -9.11 -19.18
CA THR A 35 -13.16 -7.82 -19.76
C THR A 35 -12.02 -6.95 -20.28
N GLY A 36 -10.77 -7.22 -19.88
CA GLY A 36 -9.62 -6.36 -20.18
C GLY A 36 -9.61 -5.04 -19.42
N GLU A 37 -10.57 -4.79 -18.51
CA GLU A 37 -10.62 -3.57 -17.71
C GLU A 37 -9.45 -3.51 -16.72
N ALA A 38 -8.92 -2.32 -16.48
CA ALA A 38 -7.87 -2.11 -15.48
C ALA A 38 -8.44 -2.21 -14.06
N ILE A 39 -7.63 -2.75 -13.13
CA ILE A 39 -7.98 -2.74 -11.72
C ILE A 39 -8.09 -1.30 -11.22
N PRO A 40 -9.18 -0.91 -10.54
CA PRO A 40 -9.24 0.37 -9.85
C PRO A 40 -8.26 0.33 -8.68
N ALA A 41 -7.29 1.25 -8.63
CA ALA A 41 -6.25 1.27 -7.60
C ALA A 41 -5.93 2.69 -7.15
N ASP A 42 -5.76 3.60 -8.09
CA ASP A 42 -5.60 5.03 -7.78
C ASP A 42 -6.92 5.68 -7.36
N SER A 43 -6.82 6.91 -6.86
CA SER A 43 -7.96 7.70 -6.41
C SER A 43 -9.07 7.80 -7.47
N ASP A 44 -8.73 8.18 -8.69
CA ASP A 44 -9.72 8.57 -9.69
C ASP A 44 -10.46 7.33 -10.24
N SER A 45 -9.71 6.27 -10.54
CA SER A 45 -10.26 4.98 -10.96
C SER A 45 -11.17 4.37 -9.90
N LEU A 46 -10.80 4.45 -8.61
CA LEU A 46 -11.66 3.98 -7.51
C LEU A 46 -12.97 4.75 -7.40
N ILE A 47 -12.94 6.08 -7.56
CA ILE A 47 -14.14 6.91 -7.51
C ILE A 47 -15.08 6.55 -8.67
N ILE A 48 -14.53 6.41 -9.89
CA ILE A 48 -15.29 6.06 -11.09
C ILE A 48 -15.91 4.66 -10.93
N ALA A 49 -15.13 3.67 -10.49
CA ALA A 49 -15.61 2.31 -10.28
C ALA A 49 -16.71 2.24 -9.21
N MET A 50 -16.51 2.91 -8.06
CA MET A 50 -17.50 2.96 -6.97
C MET A 50 -18.80 3.65 -7.40
N ASN A 51 -18.73 4.56 -8.38
CA ASN A 51 -19.87 5.28 -8.94
C ASN A 51 -20.40 4.65 -10.24
N GLY A 52 -20.14 3.36 -10.47
CA GLY A 52 -20.72 2.62 -11.60
C GLY A 52 -20.17 3.05 -12.97
N GLY A 53 -18.86 3.33 -13.04
CA GLY A 53 -18.17 3.70 -14.28
C GLY A 53 -18.34 5.17 -14.68
N LYS A 54 -18.88 6.02 -13.79
CA LYS A 54 -19.15 7.44 -14.07
C LYS A 54 -18.42 8.36 -13.10
N PRO A 55 -17.93 9.53 -13.53
CA PRO A 55 -17.36 10.50 -12.60
C PRO A 55 -18.43 11.00 -11.61
N MET A 56 -17.99 11.32 -10.39
CA MET A 56 -18.79 12.07 -9.42
C MET A 56 -18.67 13.57 -9.68
N ALA A 57 -19.42 14.39 -8.90
CA ALA A 57 -19.26 15.84 -8.93
C ALA A 57 -17.79 16.26 -8.68
N PRO A 58 -17.27 17.33 -9.31
CA PRO A 58 -15.85 17.70 -9.25
C PRO A 58 -15.25 17.75 -7.83
N LYS A 59 -16.02 18.24 -6.85
CA LYS A 59 -15.59 18.29 -5.44
C LYS A 59 -15.29 16.92 -4.82
N LEU A 60 -15.97 15.87 -5.28
CA LEU A 60 -15.83 14.49 -4.83
C LEU A 60 -14.76 13.73 -5.62
N MET A 61 -14.37 14.22 -6.79
CA MET A 61 -13.28 13.68 -7.61
C MET A 61 -11.88 14.04 -7.10
N TYR A 62 -11.77 14.83 -6.02
CA TYR A 62 -10.47 15.26 -5.49
C TYR A 62 -9.64 14.08 -4.97
N GLU A 63 -10.25 13.21 -4.17
CA GLU A 63 -9.60 12.03 -3.60
C GLU A 63 -10.63 10.96 -3.23
N PHE A 64 -10.28 9.68 -3.37
CA PHE A 64 -11.17 8.56 -3.05
C PHE A 64 -11.82 8.65 -1.65
N PRO A 65 -11.11 9.05 -0.58
CA PRO A 65 -11.70 9.08 0.76
C PRO A 65 -12.90 10.01 0.90
N ARG A 66 -12.90 11.10 0.15
CA ARG A 66 -14.03 12.04 0.10
C ARG A 66 -15.23 11.45 -0.61
N ALA A 67 -15.01 10.76 -1.74
CA ALA A 67 -16.08 10.06 -2.44
C ALA A 67 -16.66 8.92 -1.58
N ALA A 68 -15.79 8.16 -0.91
CA ALA A 68 -16.18 7.08 -0.02
C ALA A 68 -17.00 7.62 1.16
N MET A 69 -16.61 8.75 1.75
CA MET A 69 -17.39 9.43 2.79
C MET A 69 -18.79 9.82 2.30
N ASN A 70 -18.90 10.40 1.11
CA ASN A 70 -20.21 10.74 0.54
C ASN A 70 -21.10 9.50 0.30
N ILE A 71 -20.53 8.37 -0.12
CA ILE A 71 -21.27 7.11 -0.26
C ILE A 71 -21.65 6.54 1.11
N GLU A 72 -20.73 6.55 2.08
CA GLU A 72 -20.97 6.08 3.44
C GLU A 72 -22.11 6.86 4.12
N LEU A 73 -22.11 8.20 4.01
CA LEU A 73 -23.18 9.04 4.57
C LEU A 73 -24.55 8.80 3.91
N LYS A 74 -24.58 8.48 2.61
CA LYS A 74 -25.83 8.30 1.87
C LYS A 74 -26.38 6.87 1.91
N ARG A 75 -25.50 5.88 1.95
CA ARG A 75 -25.81 4.46 1.73
C ARG A 75 -25.20 3.52 2.77
N GLY A 76 -24.58 4.08 3.81
CA GLY A 76 -23.95 3.34 4.90
C GLY A 76 -22.58 2.74 4.53
N ARG A 77 -21.80 2.45 5.57
CA ARG A 77 -20.47 1.81 5.50
C ARG A 77 -20.46 0.52 4.70
N THR A 78 -21.50 -0.30 4.87
CA THR A 78 -21.66 -1.59 4.18
C THR A 78 -21.62 -1.45 2.66
N THR A 79 -22.06 -0.33 2.09
CA THR A 79 -21.98 -0.10 0.63
C THR A 79 -20.53 0.03 0.17
N VAL A 80 -19.70 0.77 0.91
CA VAL A 80 -18.26 0.92 0.62
C VAL A 80 -17.52 -0.40 0.82
N THR A 81 -17.80 -1.11 1.91
CA THR A 81 -17.20 -2.43 2.18
C THR A 81 -17.55 -3.44 1.09
N LYS A 82 -18.82 -3.53 0.66
CA LYS A 82 -19.23 -4.42 -0.43
C LYS A 82 -18.54 -4.07 -1.75
N PHE A 83 -18.38 -2.79 -2.05
CA PHE A 83 -17.66 -2.35 -3.24
C PHE A 83 -16.19 -2.81 -3.21
N LEU A 84 -15.50 -2.64 -2.07
CA LEU A 84 -14.10 -3.02 -1.92
C LEU A 84 -13.92 -4.56 -1.89
N ASN A 85 -14.79 -5.30 -1.21
CA ASN A 85 -14.79 -6.77 -1.23
C ASN A 85 -15.01 -7.29 -2.66
N ARG A 86 -15.99 -6.74 -3.37
CA ARG A 86 -16.24 -7.12 -4.76
C ARG A 86 -15.03 -6.84 -5.64
N THR A 87 -14.47 -5.64 -5.53
CA THR A 87 -13.33 -5.20 -6.36
C THR A 87 -12.09 -6.04 -6.08
N TYR A 88 -11.75 -6.27 -4.81
CA TYR A 88 -10.44 -6.79 -4.43
C TYR A 88 -10.42 -8.23 -3.92
N GLY A 89 -11.57 -8.76 -3.48
CA GLY A 89 -11.70 -10.11 -2.93
C GLY A 89 -12.47 -11.09 -3.82
N GLU A 90 -13.44 -10.60 -4.59
CA GLU A 90 -14.33 -11.46 -5.41
C GLU A 90 -13.98 -11.41 -6.90
N THR A 91 -13.52 -10.26 -7.41
CA THR A 91 -13.17 -10.10 -8.83
C THR A 91 -11.79 -10.68 -9.10
N THR A 92 -11.69 -11.51 -10.14
CA THR A 92 -10.40 -12.04 -10.61
C THR A 92 -9.63 -10.98 -11.38
N TRP A 93 -8.34 -10.87 -11.05
CA TRP A 93 -7.38 -9.98 -11.71
C TRP A 93 -6.16 -10.77 -12.17
N THR A 94 -5.49 -10.29 -13.23
CA THR A 94 -4.18 -10.80 -13.61
C THR A 94 -3.13 -10.49 -12.53
N ARG A 95 -2.01 -11.20 -12.58
CA ARG A 95 -0.86 -10.91 -11.72
C ARG A 95 -0.14 -9.67 -12.21
N ALA A 96 0.22 -8.79 -11.27
CA ALA A 96 1.09 -7.65 -11.53
C ALA A 96 2.54 -8.14 -11.66
N ALA A 97 3.27 -7.62 -12.64
CA ALA A 97 4.68 -7.93 -12.83
C ALA A 97 5.51 -7.61 -11.58
N LEU A 98 5.17 -6.53 -10.85
CA LEU A 98 5.85 -6.18 -9.61
C LEU A 98 5.66 -7.24 -8.53
N HIS A 99 4.43 -7.76 -8.38
CA HIS A 99 4.15 -8.75 -7.34
C HIS A 99 4.82 -10.10 -7.63
N ASP A 100 4.94 -10.49 -8.90
CA ASP A 100 5.72 -11.68 -9.29
C ASP A 100 7.23 -11.47 -9.07
N TRP A 101 7.75 -10.28 -9.36
CA TRP A 101 9.13 -9.93 -9.04
C TRP A 101 9.39 -9.91 -7.51
N LEU A 102 8.48 -9.32 -6.73
CA LEU A 102 8.55 -9.31 -5.26
C LEU A 102 8.56 -10.73 -4.69
N LYS A 103 7.77 -11.66 -5.25
CA LYS A 103 7.78 -13.08 -4.85
C LYS A 103 9.18 -13.70 -5.03
N GLY A 104 9.90 -13.32 -6.09
CA GLY A 104 11.24 -13.84 -6.37
C GLY A 104 12.33 -13.32 -5.42
N ILE A 105 12.22 -12.07 -4.92
CA ILE A 105 13.21 -11.50 -3.99
C ILE A 105 12.81 -11.59 -2.52
N ALA A 106 11.51 -11.78 -2.23
CA ALA A 106 10.89 -11.96 -0.92
C ALA A 106 11.45 -11.06 0.21
N PRO A 107 11.34 -9.71 0.10
CA PRO A 107 11.82 -8.82 1.15
C PRO A 107 11.19 -9.15 2.50
N HIS A 108 11.99 -9.01 3.57
CA HIS A 108 11.55 -9.39 4.91
C HIS A 108 10.39 -8.53 5.43
N TYR A 109 10.34 -7.24 5.08
CA TYR A 109 9.30 -6.33 5.50
C TYR A 109 8.80 -5.53 4.29
N VAL A 110 7.49 -5.55 4.03
CA VAL A 110 6.86 -4.84 2.91
C VAL A 110 5.68 -4.01 3.42
N ILE A 111 5.62 -2.74 3.03
CA ILE A 111 4.47 -1.86 3.29
C ILE A 111 3.69 -1.71 1.98
N ASP A 112 2.40 -1.96 2.01
CA ASP A 112 1.54 -1.91 0.81
C ASP A 112 0.23 -1.19 1.11
N ILE A 113 0.06 0.01 0.54
CA ILE A 113 -1.14 0.82 0.76
C ILE A 113 -2.31 0.42 -0.15
N ASN A 114 -2.13 -0.58 -1.02
CA ASN A 114 -3.21 -1.11 -1.84
C ASN A 114 -4.10 -2.05 -1.03
N ARG A 115 -5.37 -2.16 -1.45
CA ARG A 115 -6.39 -2.99 -0.76
C ARG A 115 -6.62 -4.34 -1.42
N ASP A 116 -5.93 -4.64 -2.50
CA ASP A 116 -5.93 -5.94 -3.16
C ASP A 116 -5.13 -6.97 -2.35
N THR A 117 -5.04 -8.20 -2.86
CA THR A 117 -4.44 -9.32 -2.15
C THR A 117 -3.15 -9.85 -2.80
N GLN A 118 -2.63 -9.18 -3.84
CA GLN A 118 -1.49 -9.66 -4.60
C GLN A 118 -0.21 -9.74 -3.77
N LEU A 119 -0.02 -8.88 -2.77
CA LEU A 119 1.08 -9.02 -1.82
C LEU A 119 0.95 -10.29 -0.98
N GLN A 120 -0.24 -10.58 -0.47
CA GLN A 120 -0.51 -11.79 0.32
C GLN A 120 -0.26 -13.04 -0.54
N ASP A 121 -0.71 -13.03 -1.78
CA ASP A 121 -0.48 -14.12 -2.74
C ASP A 121 1.00 -14.32 -3.07
N SER A 122 1.80 -13.24 -3.12
CA SER A 122 3.25 -13.33 -3.34
C SER A 122 3.98 -14.08 -2.21
N TYR A 123 3.40 -14.15 -1.01
CA TYR A 123 4.01 -14.79 0.17
C TYR A 123 3.25 -16.04 0.63
N ALA A 124 2.26 -16.53 -0.13
CA ALA A 124 1.42 -17.66 0.26
C ALA A 124 2.20 -18.96 0.51
N ASP A 125 3.38 -19.12 -0.10
CA ASP A 125 4.22 -20.32 0.02
C ASP A 125 5.11 -20.33 1.28
N VAL A 126 5.11 -19.25 2.07
CA VAL A 126 5.95 -19.13 3.29
C VAL A 126 5.14 -18.60 4.47
N PRO A 127 5.39 -19.08 5.71
CA PRO A 127 4.80 -18.47 6.89
C PRO A 127 5.17 -17.00 7.01
N HIS A 128 4.20 -16.14 7.33
CA HIS A 128 4.41 -14.70 7.43
C HIS A 128 3.44 -14.03 8.39
N ASN A 129 3.79 -12.85 8.86
CA ASN A 129 2.90 -11.95 9.57
C ASN A 129 2.13 -11.08 8.56
N LEU A 130 0.86 -10.82 8.84
CA LEU A 130 0.06 -9.83 8.15
C LEU A 130 -0.48 -8.82 9.17
N ILE A 131 -0.13 -7.56 8.99
CA ILE A 131 -0.64 -6.44 9.78
C ILE A 131 -1.62 -5.68 8.91
N VAL A 132 -2.87 -5.58 9.37
CA VAL A 132 -3.96 -4.96 8.61
C VAL A 132 -4.43 -3.73 9.37
N GLY A 133 -4.32 -2.55 8.76
CA GLY A 133 -4.88 -1.34 9.36
C GLY A 133 -6.41 -1.37 9.30
N VAL A 134 -7.04 -0.86 10.35
CA VAL A 134 -8.50 -0.88 10.50
C VAL A 134 -9.00 0.46 11.03
N ALA A 135 -10.20 0.84 10.60
CA ALA A 135 -10.88 2.01 11.13
C ALA A 135 -11.76 1.63 12.34
N ARG A 136 -11.87 2.53 13.33
CA ARG A 136 -12.92 2.48 14.38
C ARG A 136 -13.01 1.14 15.15
N ILE A 137 -11.95 0.72 15.83
CA ILE A 137 -12.06 -0.42 16.76
C ILE A 137 -12.68 0.04 18.07
N SER A 138 -13.83 -0.51 18.46
CA SER A 138 -14.33 -0.36 19.83
C SER A 138 -13.53 -1.24 20.78
N GLY A 139 -13.09 -0.69 21.92
CA GLY A 139 -12.42 -1.46 22.98
C GLY A 139 -10.90 -1.48 22.96
N THR A 140 -10.23 -0.82 21.99
CA THR A 140 -8.78 -0.59 22.01
C THR A 140 -8.40 0.70 21.28
N ALA A 141 -7.27 1.30 21.67
CA ALA A 141 -6.67 2.42 20.95
C ALA A 141 -5.97 1.98 19.67
N PHE A 142 -5.63 0.69 19.51
CA PHE A 142 -4.92 0.23 18.33
C PHE A 142 -5.78 0.32 17.06
N ARG A 143 -5.14 0.67 15.94
CA ARG A 143 -5.77 0.73 14.62
C ARG A 143 -5.19 -0.29 13.64
N TYR A 144 -4.87 -1.46 14.16
CA TYR A 144 -4.43 -2.60 13.37
C TYR A 144 -4.95 -3.91 13.96
N LYS A 145 -5.00 -4.95 13.12
CA LYS A 145 -5.12 -6.36 13.50
C LYS A 145 -3.88 -7.09 13.00
N ILE A 146 -3.44 -8.11 13.75
CA ILE A 146 -2.30 -8.95 13.36
C ILE A 146 -2.83 -10.34 13.06
N TYR A 147 -2.31 -10.92 11.99
CA TYR A 147 -2.57 -12.29 11.60
C TYR A 147 -1.25 -13.01 11.32
N PHE A 148 -1.24 -14.30 11.57
CA PHE A 148 -0.17 -15.21 11.18
C PHE A 148 -0.68 -16.14 10.08
N TRP A 149 0.06 -16.24 8.98
CA TRP A 149 -0.15 -17.25 7.95
C TRP A 149 0.65 -18.50 8.29
N ASP A 150 -0.03 -19.62 8.49
CA ASP A 150 0.57 -20.93 8.83
C ASP A 150 0.89 -21.80 7.60
N GLY A 151 0.66 -21.29 6.38
CA GLY A 151 0.73 -22.05 5.14
C GLY A 151 -0.65 -22.49 4.60
N GLN A 152 -1.72 -22.33 5.37
CA GLN A 152 -3.08 -22.72 4.98
C GLN A 152 -4.11 -21.62 5.21
N ALA A 153 -4.06 -20.94 6.36
CA ALA A 153 -5.00 -19.91 6.72
C ALA A 153 -4.35 -18.81 7.57
N TYR A 154 -4.95 -17.63 7.53
CA TYR A 154 -4.61 -16.56 8.46
C TYR A 154 -5.29 -16.80 9.80
N GLN A 155 -4.49 -16.88 10.87
CA GLN A 155 -4.96 -16.96 12.25
C GLN A 155 -4.75 -15.61 12.94
N PRO A 156 -5.74 -15.08 13.69
CA PRO A 156 -5.54 -13.90 14.51
C PRO A 156 -4.36 -14.09 15.47
N SER A 157 -3.55 -13.05 15.65
CA SER A 157 -2.42 -13.03 16.57
C SER A 157 -2.40 -11.71 17.34
N GLU A 158 -1.79 -11.72 18.52
CA GLU A 158 -1.45 -10.51 19.28
C GLU A 158 0.05 -10.19 19.20
N LEU A 159 0.85 -11.11 18.66
CA LEU A 159 2.31 -11.03 18.60
C LEU A 159 2.79 -11.03 17.15
N ILE A 160 3.89 -10.32 16.92
CA ILE A 160 4.64 -10.34 15.66
C ILE A 160 5.88 -11.20 15.83
N ASN A 161 6.05 -12.19 14.96
CA ASN A 161 7.30 -12.91 14.86
C ASN A 161 8.23 -12.18 13.87
N THR A 162 9.20 -11.41 14.38
CA THR A 162 10.13 -10.64 13.55
C THR A 162 11.20 -11.50 12.86
N ALA A 163 11.22 -12.82 13.07
CA ALA A 163 12.12 -13.72 12.35
C ALA A 163 11.58 -14.17 10.98
N ILE A 164 10.29 -13.94 10.70
CA ILE A 164 9.63 -14.32 9.45
C ILE A 164 9.12 -13.07 8.72
N PRO A 165 8.74 -13.16 7.42
CA PRO A 165 8.29 -12.01 6.67
C PRO A 165 7.12 -11.26 7.32
N ILE A 166 7.07 -9.94 7.10
CA ILE A 166 6.06 -9.03 7.63
C ILE A 166 5.44 -8.28 6.46
N LEU A 167 4.13 -8.49 6.27
CA LEU A 167 3.33 -7.76 5.29
C LEU A 167 2.47 -6.74 6.05
N PHE A 168 2.69 -5.45 5.80
CA PHE A 168 1.89 -4.40 6.42
C PHE A 168 1.00 -3.74 5.37
N LYS A 169 -0.31 -4.00 5.47
CA LYS A 169 -1.36 -3.38 4.65
C LYS A 169 -2.14 -2.35 5.46
N PRO A 170 -1.62 -1.11 5.63
CA PRO A 170 -2.23 -0.13 6.50
C PRO A 170 -3.63 0.29 6.04
N MET A 171 -3.96 0.20 4.75
CA MET A 171 -5.27 0.62 4.24
C MET A 171 -6.34 -0.49 4.26
N GLY A 172 -5.98 -1.68 4.74
CA GLY A 172 -6.86 -2.84 4.77
C GLY A 172 -6.70 -3.79 3.58
N THR A 173 -7.47 -4.87 3.60
CA THR A 173 -7.48 -5.95 2.60
C THR A 173 -8.77 -6.78 2.74
N PRO A 174 -9.27 -7.47 1.70
CA PRO A 174 -10.41 -8.40 1.84
C PRO A 174 -10.09 -9.68 2.63
N ARG A 175 -8.80 -10.03 2.83
CA ARG A 175 -8.40 -11.30 3.48
C ARG A 175 -7.48 -11.05 4.68
N PRO A 176 -7.73 -11.66 5.85
CA PRO A 176 -8.74 -12.71 6.10
C PRO A 176 -10.19 -12.23 6.25
N GLU A 177 -10.38 -10.94 6.53
CA GLU A 177 -11.70 -10.30 6.64
C GLU A 177 -11.65 -8.94 5.95
N GLY A 178 -12.76 -8.54 5.33
CA GLY A 178 -12.88 -7.29 4.58
C GLY A 178 -12.95 -6.04 5.46
N VAL A 179 -11.79 -5.64 5.98
CA VAL A 179 -11.62 -4.42 6.77
C VAL A 179 -10.79 -3.41 5.99
N TYR A 180 -11.22 -2.15 6.03
CA TYR A 180 -10.65 -1.09 5.20
C TYR A 180 -10.65 0.26 5.90
N ILE A 181 -9.60 1.03 5.65
CA ILE A 181 -9.60 2.47 5.80
C ILE A 181 -10.01 3.01 4.45
N ALA A 182 -11.14 3.71 4.35
CA ALA A 182 -11.66 4.13 3.06
C ALA A 182 -12.19 5.56 3.06
N SER A 183 -13.01 5.97 4.03
CA SER A 183 -13.62 7.31 4.04
C SER A 183 -12.74 8.36 4.72
N ASP A 184 -12.99 9.65 4.46
CA ASP A 184 -12.30 10.76 5.15
C ASP A 184 -12.29 10.56 6.67
N ALA A 185 -13.41 10.11 7.25
CA ALA A 185 -13.51 9.84 8.69
C ALA A 185 -12.60 8.68 9.14
N ASP A 186 -12.44 7.63 8.32
CA ASP A 186 -11.50 6.55 8.63
C ASP A 186 -10.05 7.05 8.61
N TYR A 187 -9.69 7.88 7.62
CA TYR A 187 -8.33 8.42 7.51
C TYR A 187 -8.01 9.39 8.65
N VAL A 188 -8.95 10.26 9.04
CA VAL A 188 -8.76 11.15 10.20
C VAL A 188 -8.50 10.34 11.47
N ASP A 189 -9.31 9.32 11.73
CA ASP A 189 -9.15 8.42 12.89
C ASP A 189 -7.80 7.68 12.83
N PHE A 190 -7.49 7.02 11.72
CA PHE A 190 -6.26 6.25 11.57
C PHE A 190 -5.00 7.10 11.65
N ILE A 191 -4.98 8.25 10.98
CA ILE A 191 -3.81 9.15 10.97
C ILE A 191 -3.60 9.74 12.37
N THR A 192 -4.68 10.09 13.08
CA THR A 192 -4.59 10.60 14.45
C THR A 192 -3.92 9.58 15.37
N GLU A 193 -4.36 8.31 15.29
CA GLU A 193 -3.77 7.23 16.07
C GLU A 193 -2.37 6.85 15.56
N LEU A 194 -2.10 7.04 14.27
CA LEU A 194 -0.79 6.81 13.68
C LEU A 194 0.24 7.80 14.23
N MET A 195 -0.11 9.08 14.30
CA MET A 195 0.68 10.12 14.95
C MET A 195 0.87 9.85 16.46
N GLY A 196 -0.16 9.31 17.12
CA GLY A 196 -0.08 8.83 18.50
C GLY A 196 0.72 7.53 18.68
N GLY A 197 1.10 6.86 17.58
CA GLY A 197 1.81 5.59 17.57
C GLY A 197 0.94 4.35 17.82
N PHE A 198 -0.39 4.45 17.80
CA PHE A 198 -1.29 3.31 18.01
C PHE A 198 -1.70 2.59 16.71
N SER A 199 -1.31 3.11 15.54
CA SER A 199 -1.54 2.46 14.25
C SER A 199 -0.37 1.59 13.75
N ILE A 200 0.76 1.53 14.49
CA ILE A 200 1.92 0.69 14.17
C ILE A 200 2.28 -0.16 15.39
N PRO A 201 2.41 -1.49 15.25
CA PRO A 201 2.83 -2.36 16.35
C PRO A 201 4.23 -1.99 16.90
N PRO A 202 4.48 -2.14 18.21
CA PRO A 202 5.77 -1.79 18.83
C PRO A 202 6.99 -2.44 18.16
N GLU A 203 6.89 -3.71 17.78
CA GLU A 203 7.95 -4.47 17.10
C GLU A 203 8.32 -3.82 15.76
N ILE A 204 7.32 -3.31 15.04
CA ILE A 204 7.53 -2.62 13.76
C ILE A 204 8.13 -1.22 13.97
N LYS A 205 7.75 -0.53 15.05
CA LYS A 205 8.38 0.76 15.40
C LYS A 205 9.87 0.61 15.70
N GLU A 206 10.28 -0.49 16.31
CA GLU A 206 11.69 -0.80 16.51
C GLU A 206 12.36 -1.22 15.20
N LEU A 207 11.74 -2.13 14.44
CA LEU A 207 12.28 -2.63 13.16
C LEU A 207 12.53 -1.52 12.13
N ARG A 208 11.68 -0.49 12.09
CA ARG A 208 11.74 0.58 11.09
C ARG A 208 12.86 1.60 11.29
N LYS A 209 13.47 1.65 12.49
CA LYS A 209 14.50 2.64 12.82
C LYS A 209 15.72 2.48 11.92
N GLY A 210 16.18 3.58 11.32
CA GLY A 210 17.36 3.58 10.46
C GLY A 210 17.21 2.79 9.16
N LYS A 211 16.01 2.33 8.80
CA LYS A 211 15.74 1.73 7.49
C LYS A 211 15.63 2.83 6.43
N GLN A 212 15.99 2.48 5.20
CA GLN A 212 15.65 3.27 4.02
C GLN A 212 14.41 2.68 3.35
N TYR A 213 13.75 3.46 2.49
CA TYR A 213 12.52 3.05 1.84
C TYR A 213 12.63 3.19 0.33
N LEU A 214 12.01 2.25 -0.40
CA LEU A 214 11.92 2.31 -1.85
C LEU A 214 10.44 2.38 -2.24
N LEU A 215 9.98 3.59 -2.54
CA LEU A 215 8.59 3.84 -2.92
C LEU A 215 8.38 3.48 -4.38
N MET A 216 7.46 2.53 -4.61
CA MET A 216 7.13 1.99 -5.92
C MET A 216 5.66 2.30 -6.23
N GLY A 217 5.37 2.90 -7.39
CA GLY A 217 3.99 3.22 -7.77
C GLY A 217 3.33 4.34 -6.97
N MET A 218 4.11 5.18 -6.28
CA MET A 218 3.62 6.32 -5.50
C MET A 218 3.85 7.64 -6.25
N ARG A 219 2.79 8.39 -6.53
CA ARG A 219 2.90 9.75 -7.09
C ARG A 219 3.14 10.81 -6.03
N LEU A 220 2.74 10.56 -4.78
CA LEU A 220 2.84 11.53 -3.69
C LEU A 220 2.22 12.88 -4.08
N ASN A 221 1.04 12.87 -4.71
CA ASN A 221 0.34 14.07 -5.15
C ASN A 221 -0.96 14.33 -4.37
N ARG A 222 -1.44 13.34 -3.61
CA ARG A 222 -2.60 13.39 -2.72
C ARG A 222 -2.18 13.55 -1.26
N ASP A 223 -3.04 14.19 -0.46
CA ASP A 223 -2.70 14.56 0.91
C ASP A 223 -2.74 13.35 1.85
N THR A 224 -3.74 12.46 1.73
CA THR A 224 -3.83 11.30 2.65
C THR A 224 -2.67 10.33 2.46
N GLU A 225 -2.29 10.04 1.21
CA GLU A 225 -1.14 9.20 0.87
C GLU A 225 0.17 9.75 1.45
N ARG A 226 0.35 11.07 1.37
CA ARG A 226 1.53 11.77 1.92
C ARG A 226 1.59 11.69 3.44
N MET A 227 0.46 11.90 4.11
CA MET A 227 0.39 11.84 5.57
C MET A 227 0.68 10.43 6.08
N VAL A 228 -0.01 9.42 5.53
CA VAL A 228 0.23 8.02 5.89
C VAL A 228 1.69 7.63 5.64
N MET A 229 2.24 7.95 4.46
CA MET A 229 3.62 7.61 4.12
C MET A 229 4.62 8.26 5.10
N ALA A 230 4.48 9.55 5.38
CA ALA A 230 5.40 10.28 6.23
C ALA A 230 5.47 9.69 7.66
N ASP A 231 4.32 9.32 8.22
CA ASP A 231 4.29 8.68 9.55
C ASP A 231 4.75 7.22 9.52
N MET A 232 4.53 6.48 8.42
CA MET A 232 5.02 5.10 8.27
C MET A 232 6.54 5.04 8.24
N ILE A 233 7.19 5.95 7.50
CA ILE A 233 8.64 6.01 7.37
C ILE A 233 9.32 6.82 8.49
N TRP A 234 8.59 7.20 9.54
CA TRP A 234 9.17 7.92 10.66
C TRP A 234 10.34 7.15 11.30
N SER A 235 11.41 7.89 11.66
CA SER A 235 12.70 7.33 12.09
C SER A 235 13.47 6.56 11.01
N ALA A 236 13.20 6.81 9.72
CA ALA A 236 14.05 6.38 8.62
C ALA A 236 15.50 6.86 8.79
N ALA A 237 16.42 6.24 8.04
CA ALA A 237 17.77 6.78 7.86
C ALA A 237 17.73 8.14 7.14
N GLU A 238 18.87 8.82 7.11
CA GLU A 238 19.08 10.05 6.35
C GLU A 238 20.14 9.78 5.26
N PRO A 239 19.79 9.79 3.96
CA PRO A 239 18.48 10.05 3.38
C PRO A 239 17.45 8.92 3.61
N ALA A 240 16.16 9.29 3.59
CA ALA A 240 15.05 8.38 3.87
C ALA A 240 14.90 7.26 2.83
N GLY A 241 15.38 7.48 1.61
CA GLY A 241 15.43 6.48 0.55
C GLY A 241 15.08 7.06 -0.81
N TRP A 242 14.32 6.31 -1.60
CA TRP A 242 14.07 6.59 -3.01
C TRP A 242 12.60 6.46 -3.39
N VAL A 243 12.21 7.12 -4.49
CA VAL A 243 10.88 6.98 -5.10
C VAL A 243 10.99 6.92 -6.62
N PHE A 244 10.32 5.96 -7.24
CA PHE A 244 10.21 5.88 -8.70
C PHE A 244 9.16 6.86 -9.22
N ILE A 245 9.62 7.91 -9.92
CA ILE A 245 8.76 8.84 -10.66
C ILE A 245 9.50 9.18 -11.96
N ALA A 246 9.10 8.56 -13.07
CA ALA A 246 9.75 8.75 -14.37
C ALA A 246 9.74 10.23 -14.79
N GLU A 247 8.60 10.90 -14.62
CA GLU A 247 8.39 12.30 -15.01
C GLU A 247 7.85 13.11 -13.83
N PRO A 248 8.71 13.56 -12.90
CA PRO A 248 8.28 14.25 -11.70
C PRO A 248 8.03 15.73 -11.98
N THR A 249 6.87 16.20 -11.53
CA THR A 249 6.48 17.61 -11.46
C THR A 249 7.30 18.37 -10.42
N ASP A 250 7.32 19.70 -10.51
CA ASP A 250 8.01 20.53 -9.50
C ASP A 250 7.44 20.35 -8.08
N LYS A 251 6.13 20.07 -7.97
CA LYS A 251 5.48 19.81 -6.67
C LYS A 251 6.01 18.50 -6.07
N GLU A 252 6.17 17.45 -6.88
CA GLU A 252 6.74 16.16 -6.47
C GLU A 252 8.22 16.33 -6.09
N ARG A 253 9.03 17.04 -6.90
CA ARG A 253 10.44 17.35 -6.59
C ARG A 253 10.60 18.07 -5.25
N ARG A 254 9.81 19.12 -5.01
CA ARG A 254 9.85 19.87 -3.74
C ARG A 254 9.44 19.01 -2.55
N TYR A 255 8.40 18.19 -2.70
CA TYR A 255 7.93 17.33 -1.62
C TYR A 255 8.94 16.22 -1.29
N CYS A 256 9.49 15.52 -2.29
CA CYS A 256 10.48 14.47 -2.07
C CYS A 256 11.75 15.02 -1.40
N LYS A 257 12.24 16.19 -1.86
CA LYS A 257 13.36 16.88 -1.21
C LYS A 257 13.08 17.20 0.26
N LYS A 258 11.87 17.65 0.60
CA LYS A 258 11.47 17.94 1.99
C LYS A 258 11.49 16.69 2.88
N ILE A 259 11.07 15.54 2.35
CA ILE A 259 11.01 14.28 3.09
C ILE A 259 12.37 13.54 3.11
N GLY A 260 13.31 13.93 2.26
CA GLY A 260 14.60 13.24 2.13
C GLY A 260 14.55 12.01 1.22
N LEU A 261 13.63 12.00 0.25
CA LEU A 261 13.51 10.96 -0.78
C LEU A 261 14.19 11.42 -2.08
N GLU A 262 15.10 10.59 -2.60
CA GLU A 262 15.70 10.77 -3.91
C GLU A 262 14.75 10.26 -5.02
N ILE A 263 14.56 11.05 -6.08
CA ILE A 263 13.69 10.65 -7.18
C ILE A 263 14.48 9.87 -8.23
N LEU A 264 14.04 8.64 -8.49
CA LEU A 264 14.50 7.82 -9.60
C LEU A 264 13.64 8.13 -10.83
N GLN A 265 14.21 8.90 -11.75
CA GLN A 265 13.59 9.24 -13.05
C GLN A 265 13.79 8.11 -14.06
N CYS A 266 13.20 6.95 -13.77
CA CYS A 266 13.13 5.80 -14.67
C CYS A 266 11.84 5.03 -14.43
N ASP A 267 11.50 4.15 -15.36
CA ASP A 267 10.31 3.33 -15.21
C ASP A 267 10.52 2.20 -14.18
N LEU A 268 9.47 1.87 -13.43
CA LEU A 268 9.52 0.80 -12.44
C LEU A 268 9.67 -0.59 -13.08
N HIS A 269 9.05 -0.82 -14.24
CA HIS A 269 9.16 -2.09 -14.99
C HIS A 269 10.58 -2.30 -15.50
N GLU A 270 11.26 -1.22 -15.91
CA GLU A 270 12.70 -1.27 -16.25
C GLU A 270 13.54 -1.71 -15.03
N PHE A 271 13.23 -1.18 -13.84
CA PHE A 271 13.91 -1.58 -12.60
C PHE A 271 13.71 -3.07 -12.28
N ILE A 272 12.52 -3.63 -12.47
CA ILE A 272 12.26 -5.05 -12.19
C ILE A 272 12.58 -5.99 -13.36
N GLY A 273 12.95 -5.45 -14.53
CA GLY A 273 13.23 -6.22 -15.74
C GLY A 273 11.97 -6.82 -16.37
N ALA A 274 10.80 -6.23 -16.12
CA ALA A 274 9.55 -6.61 -16.75
C ALA A 274 9.42 -5.91 -18.11
N ALA A 275 8.77 -6.58 -19.06
CA ALA A 275 8.40 -5.94 -20.32
C ALA A 275 7.40 -4.81 -20.02
N ILE A 276 7.63 -3.62 -20.61
CA ILE A 276 6.66 -2.54 -20.57
C ILE A 276 5.48 -3.00 -21.45
N ALA A 277 4.29 -3.13 -20.87
CA ALA A 277 3.09 -3.40 -21.65
C ALA A 277 2.89 -2.26 -22.66
N ALA A 278 2.82 -2.61 -23.95
CA ALA A 278 2.65 -1.67 -25.06
C ALA A 278 1.28 -0.98 -25.04
#